data_AF-A0A0P1F6S1-F1
#
_entry.id   AF-A0A0P1F6S1-F1
#
_cell.length_a   1.000
_cell.length_b   1.000
_cell.length_c   1.000
_cell.angle_alpha   90.00
_cell.angle_beta   90.00
_cell.angle_gamma   90.00
#
_symmetry.space_group_name_H-M   'P 1'
#
loop_
_entity.id
_entity.type
_entity.pdbx_description
1 polymer ?
#
loop_
_entity_poly.entity_id
_entity_poly.type
_entity_poly.pdbx_seq_one_letter_code
_entity_poly.pdbx_strand_id
1 'polypeptide(L)'
;MMDGMDLALANMETATLYVLGGLGLAVLLLFVMLRATAQARAAQTEAFIAQHMGQMAQRVDQLATGQAQLDGGLRAQAQSQSQIATLMEQRLGEVQVNLHENLAKVQRSTGENLASMQQKMADTLAVQQLQMQENLSNMQMRTGTALNEMQEKLNTSLMGNAKQTATSLTQLQERLQTIDKAQENITRLSGDVLSLQDILSNKQTRGAFGEIQLTDIVSKALPSDSYALQQTLSNGKRADCLIHLPNPPGPIVIDSKFPLEAYEAMLSSETEAALKAGIQMFKTSVRKHIKDISEKYIIEGETADGALMFLPSEAVYAELHAKFPDLVREGFAARVWIVSPTTCMATLNTMRAILKDARMREQAGAIRRELGLLYADVERLGTRVDNLDRHFGQAAKDISEIKISADKAGRRARRLDNFDFEEIAQPEDNKVVPLSKPES
;
A
#
# COMPACT_ATOMS: atom_id res chain seq x y z
N MET A 1 87.67 130.32 120.57
CA MET A 1 88.65 129.34 120.05
C MET A 1 87.88 128.24 119.35
N MET A 2 87.85 128.07 118.02
CA MET A 2 88.83 128.51 117.00
C MET A 2 90.23 128.06 117.46
N ASP A 3 90.73 126.84 117.21
CA ASP A 3 90.99 126.28 115.86
C ASP A 3 91.02 124.74 115.76
N GLY A 4 90.72 123.97 116.81
CA GLY A 4 91.20 122.58 116.82
C GLY A 4 90.47 121.54 115.95
N MET A 5 89.23 121.79 115.53
CA MET A 5 88.30 120.67 115.25
C MET A 5 87.97 120.42 113.77
N ASP A 6 88.67 121.10 112.86
CA ASP A 6 88.55 120.93 111.39
C ASP A 6 89.29 119.69 110.81
N LEU A 7 89.96 118.83 111.61
CA LEU A 7 90.78 117.74 111.06
C LEU A 7 90.26 116.29 111.19
N ALA A 8 89.05 116.06 111.71
CA ALA A 8 88.48 114.69 111.84
C ALA A 8 87.59 114.25 110.65
N LEU A 9 87.65 115.01 109.55
CA LEU A 9 86.93 114.76 108.31
C LEU A 9 87.56 113.73 107.36
N ALA A 10 88.77 113.19 107.60
CA ALA A 10 89.45 112.43 106.52
C ALA A 10 89.31 110.89 106.52
N ASN A 11 89.19 110.22 107.69
CA ASN A 11 89.32 108.75 107.74
C ASN A 11 88.01 107.96 107.95
N MET A 12 86.87 108.60 108.18
CA MET A 12 85.62 107.90 108.48
C MET A 12 84.67 107.75 107.28
N GLU A 13 84.93 108.44 106.16
CA GLU A 13 84.12 108.38 104.93
C GLU A 13 84.38 107.11 104.07
N THR A 14 85.50 106.41 104.24
CA THR A 14 85.81 105.21 103.42
C THR A 14 85.25 103.91 104.01
N ALA A 15 85.09 103.81 105.33
CA ALA A 15 84.64 102.58 105.99
C ALA A 15 83.11 102.38 105.91
N THR A 16 82.33 103.45 105.92
CA THR A 16 80.85 103.40 105.85
C THR A 16 80.35 103.00 104.46
N LEU A 17 81.11 103.27 103.40
CA LEU A 17 80.77 102.94 102.01
C LEU A 17 80.76 101.42 101.73
N TYR A 18 81.62 100.63 102.39
CA TYR A 18 81.66 99.17 102.22
C TYR A 18 80.52 98.43 102.94
N VAL A 19 80.04 98.96 104.07
CA VAL A 19 78.90 98.37 104.81
C VAL A 19 77.58 98.56 104.05
N LEU A 20 77.43 99.69 103.36
CA LEU A 20 76.35 99.95 102.39
C LEU A 20 76.38 98.99 101.19
N GLY A 21 77.57 98.59 100.72
CA GLY A 21 77.71 97.62 99.62
C GLY A 21 77.38 96.18 100.01
N GLY A 22 77.81 95.74 101.20
CA GLY A 22 77.62 94.35 101.65
C GLY A 22 76.16 94.00 102.00
N LEU A 23 75.46 94.90 102.67
CA LEU A 23 74.04 94.70 103.03
C LEU A 23 73.12 94.70 101.80
N GLY A 24 73.41 95.54 100.80
CA GLY A 24 72.65 95.56 99.54
C GLY A 24 72.71 94.23 98.78
N LEU A 25 73.87 93.57 98.79
CA LEU A 25 74.07 92.29 98.08
C LEU A 25 73.37 91.12 98.79
N ALA A 26 73.34 91.12 100.13
CA ALA A 26 72.62 90.12 100.92
C ALA A 26 71.10 90.19 100.72
N VAL A 27 70.52 91.38 100.67
CA VAL A 27 69.07 91.55 100.46
C VAL A 27 68.67 91.21 99.03
N LEU A 28 69.52 91.50 98.03
CA LEU A 28 69.28 91.13 96.64
C LEU A 28 69.28 89.61 96.44
N LEU A 29 70.15 88.86 97.14
CA LEU A 29 70.13 87.40 97.17
C LEU A 29 68.85 86.84 97.83
N LEU A 30 68.39 87.44 98.93
CA LEU A 30 67.14 87.06 99.59
C LEU A 30 65.92 87.27 98.67
N PHE A 31 65.91 88.37 97.90
CA PHE A 31 64.86 88.69 96.94
C PHE A 31 64.80 87.68 95.78
N VAL A 32 65.95 87.21 95.29
CA VAL A 32 66.02 86.19 94.23
C VAL A 32 65.51 84.83 94.72
N MET A 33 65.84 84.45 95.96
CA MET A 33 65.39 83.16 96.53
C MET A 33 63.87 83.13 96.76
N LEU A 34 63.28 84.24 97.21
CA LEU A 34 61.83 84.37 97.37
C LEU A 34 61.08 84.32 96.02
N ARG A 35 61.65 84.90 94.96
CA ARG A 35 61.07 84.82 93.60
C ARG A 35 61.08 83.39 93.03
N ALA A 36 62.14 82.62 93.29
CA ALA A 36 62.24 81.24 92.82
C ALA A 36 61.17 80.32 93.44
N THR A 37 60.85 80.51 94.73
CA THR A 37 59.85 79.66 95.41
C THR A 37 58.39 80.01 95.07
N ALA A 38 58.09 81.28 94.77
CA ALA A 38 56.74 81.69 94.37
C ALA A 38 56.38 81.26 92.94
N GLN A 39 57.33 81.29 91.99
CA GLN A 39 57.11 80.81 90.62
C GLN A 39 56.76 79.31 90.58
N ALA A 40 57.30 78.51 91.49
CA ALA A 40 57.00 77.07 91.55
C ALA A 40 55.54 76.77 91.96
N ARG A 41 54.92 77.60 92.81
CA ARG A 41 53.51 77.41 93.23
C ARG A 41 52.51 77.91 92.19
N ALA A 42 52.83 78.94 91.41
CA ALA A 42 51.96 79.46 90.34
C ALA A 42 51.85 78.48 89.15
N ALA A 43 52.92 77.76 88.83
CA ALA A 43 52.96 76.81 87.72
C ALA A 43 52.05 75.58 87.92
N GLN A 44 51.79 75.16 89.17
CA GLN A 44 50.90 74.03 89.45
C GLN A 44 49.40 74.38 89.32
N THR A 45 49.02 75.63 89.57
CA THR A 45 47.62 76.07 89.47
C THR A 45 47.17 76.38 88.03
N GLU A 46 48.06 76.85 87.16
CA GLU A 46 47.74 77.10 85.74
C GLU A 46 47.51 75.81 84.95
N ALA A 47 48.26 74.74 85.28
CA ALA A 47 48.17 73.47 84.55
C ALA A 47 46.79 72.80 84.66
N PHE A 48 46.11 72.90 85.81
CA PHE A 48 44.78 72.30 86.02
C PHE A 48 43.67 73.03 85.24
N ILE A 49 43.73 74.36 85.16
CA ILE A 49 42.72 75.18 84.48
C ILE A 49 42.86 75.07 82.94
N ALA A 50 44.09 75.01 82.42
CA ALA A 50 44.34 74.80 81.00
C ALA A 50 43.78 73.46 80.48
N GLN A 51 43.89 72.40 81.31
CA GLN A 51 43.40 71.08 80.94
C GLN A 51 41.86 71.01 80.84
N HIS A 52 41.14 71.71 81.72
CA HIS A 52 39.67 71.78 81.69
C HIS A 52 39.14 72.60 80.50
N MET A 53 39.78 73.71 80.14
CA MET A 53 39.41 74.50 78.96
C MET A 53 39.66 73.74 77.64
N GLY A 54 40.73 72.94 77.57
CA GLY A 54 41.03 72.10 76.40
C GLY A 54 39.93 71.06 76.13
N GLN A 55 39.36 70.45 77.17
CA GLN A 55 38.27 69.49 77.01
C GLN A 55 36.95 70.15 76.57
N MET A 56 36.68 71.39 77.00
CA MET A 56 35.48 72.13 76.59
C MET A 56 35.58 72.58 75.12
N ALA A 57 36.76 73.05 74.68
CA ALA A 57 37.01 73.45 73.30
C ALA A 57 36.85 72.27 72.32
N GLN A 58 37.33 71.07 72.68
CA GLN A 58 37.14 69.87 71.86
C GLN A 58 35.67 69.50 71.66
N ARG A 59 34.80 69.69 72.66
CA ARG A 59 33.37 69.38 72.52
C ARG A 59 32.63 70.34 71.60
N VAL A 60 33.00 71.62 71.59
CA VAL A 60 32.41 72.61 70.69
C VAL A 60 32.85 72.36 69.24
N ASP A 61 34.11 72.00 69.03
CA ASP A 61 34.64 71.67 67.70
C ASP A 61 33.99 70.40 67.11
N GLN A 62 33.72 69.39 67.95
CA GLN A 62 32.98 68.19 67.55
C GLN A 62 31.52 68.47 67.14
N LEU A 63 30.86 69.43 67.78
CA LEU A 63 29.50 69.83 67.38
C LEU A 63 29.51 70.66 66.09
N ALA A 64 30.47 71.58 65.93
CA ALA A 64 30.62 72.37 64.72
C ALA A 64 30.92 71.47 63.50
N THR A 65 31.79 70.48 63.65
CA THR A 65 32.10 69.50 62.59
C THR A 65 30.92 68.57 62.27
N GLY A 66 30.15 68.14 63.28
CA GLY A 66 28.92 67.37 63.07
C GLY A 66 27.85 68.15 62.29
N GLN A 67 27.69 69.44 62.55
CA GLN A 67 26.71 70.28 61.85
C GLN A 67 27.14 70.57 60.40
N ALA A 68 28.44 70.73 60.14
CA ALA A 68 28.98 70.88 58.79
C ALA A 68 28.82 69.60 57.94
N GLN A 69 28.97 68.42 58.54
CA GLN A 69 28.76 67.15 57.84
C GLN A 69 27.30 66.94 57.41
N LEU A 70 26.33 67.39 58.22
CA LEU A 70 24.91 67.29 57.88
C LEU A 70 24.50 68.23 56.74
N ASP A 71 25.03 69.45 56.71
CA ASP A 71 24.77 70.40 55.61
C ASP A 71 25.42 69.93 54.29
N GLY A 72 26.59 69.29 54.37
CA GLY A 72 27.22 68.63 53.22
C GLY A 72 26.42 67.44 52.70
N GLY A 73 25.89 66.60 53.59
CA GLY A 73 25.07 65.42 53.23
C GLY A 73 23.77 65.80 52.51
N LEU A 74 23.08 66.84 52.98
CA LEU A 74 21.84 67.32 52.36
C LEU A 74 22.09 67.93 50.96
N ARG A 75 23.18 68.68 50.77
CA ARG A 75 23.57 69.18 49.45
C ARG A 75 23.96 68.06 48.48
N ALA A 76 24.72 67.07 48.95
CA ALA A 76 25.10 65.92 48.13
C ALA A 76 23.88 65.10 47.67
N GLN A 77 22.88 64.94 48.54
CA GLN A 77 21.66 64.22 48.20
C GLN A 77 20.80 64.97 47.18
N ALA A 78 20.67 66.30 47.33
CA ALA A 78 19.97 67.14 46.35
C ALA A 78 20.66 67.12 44.97
N GLN A 79 22.00 67.11 44.94
CA GLN A 79 22.76 67.02 43.70
C GLN A 79 22.62 65.64 43.03
N SER A 80 22.57 64.55 43.81
CA SER A 80 22.33 63.21 43.27
C SER A 80 20.94 63.06 42.64
N GLN A 81 19.90 63.67 43.23
CA GLN A 81 18.55 63.66 42.66
C GLN A 81 18.48 64.43 41.33
N SER A 82 19.18 65.55 41.22
CA SER A 82 19.24 66.31 39.97
C SER A 82 19.93 65.53 38.85
N GLN A 83 21.01 64.79 39.16
CA GLN A 83 21.70 63.92 38.20
C GLN A 83 20.83 62.74 37.74
N ILE A 84 20.04 62.16 38.65
CA ILE A 84 19.10 61.08 38.30
C ILE A 84 18.00 61.60 37.36
N ALA A 85 17.49 62.81 37.58
CA ALA A 85 16.49 63.42 36.71
C ALA A 85 17.03 63.68 35.29
N THR A 86 18.26 64.20 35.17
CA THR A 86 18.89 64.43 33.85
C THR A 86 19.22 63.12 33.13
N LEU A 87 19.65 62.09 33.86
CA LEU A 87 19.88 60.76 33.28
C LEU A 87 18.57 60.12 32.80
N MET A 88 17.47 60.29 33.54
CA MET A 88 16.14 59.83 33.12
C MET A 88 15.68 60.52 31.83
N GLU A 89 15.87 61.84 31.71
CA GLU A 89 15.54 62.57 30.48
C GLU A 89 16.36 62.08 29.28
N GLN A 90 17.67 61.86 29.45
CA GLN A 90 18.51 61.29 28.38
C GLN A 90 18.06 59.89 27.96
N ARG A 91 17.73 59.02 28.93
CA ARG A 91 17.22 57.67 28.64
C ARG A 91 15.88 57.69 27.92
N LEU A 92 14.97 58.60 28.30
CA LEU A 92 13.68 58.74 27.63
C LEU A 92 13.84 59.19 26.18
N GLY A 93 14.75 60.13 25.90
CA GLY A 93 15.08 60.53 24.53
C GLY A 93 15.67 59.40 23.69
N GLU A 94 16.61 58.63 24.25
CA GLU A 94 17.25 57.50 23.57
C GLU A 94 16.27 56.36 23.27
N VAL A 95 15.34 56.08 24.21
CA VAL A 95 14.27 55.09 24.01
C VAL A 95 13.28 55.55 22.95
N GLN A 96 12.90 56.84 22.94
CA GLN A 96 11.95 57.38 21.96
C GLN A 96 12.50 57.31 20.52
N VAL A 97 13.78 57.61 20.32
CA VAL A 97 14.46 57.53 19.01
C VAL A 97 14.56 56.07 18.54
N ASN A 98 14.98 55.15 19.41
CA ASN A 98 15.05 53.72 19.06
C ASN A 98 13.67 53.13 18.72
N LEU A 99 12.61 53.56 19.43
CA LEU A 99 11.25 53.12 19.13
C LEU A 99 10.78 53.62 17.76
N HIS A 100 11.06 54.87 17.40
CA HIS A 100 10.71 55.42 16.08
C HIS A 100 11.48 54.73 14.96
N GLU A 101 12.77 54.47 15.14
CA GLU A 101 13.58 53.81 14.12
C GLU A 101 13.14 52.35 13.91
N ASN A 102 12.85 51.62 14.99
CA ASN A 102 12.34 50.26 14.90
C ASN A 102 10.94 50.20 14.29
N LEU A 103 10.03 51.12 14.65
CA LEU A 103 8.72 51.21 14.00
C LEU A 103 8.82 51.52 12.51
N ALA A 104 9.74 52.40 12.10
CA ALA A 104 9.98 52.69 10.69
C ALA A 104 10.56 51.48 9.93
N LYS A 105 11.46 50.71 10.55
CA LYS A 105 11.98 49.45 9.98
C LYS A 105 10.90 48.37 9.86
N VAL A 106 10.04 48.25 10.86
CA VAL A 106 8.89 47.32 10.83
C VAL A 106 7.89 47.75 9.76
N GLN A 107 7.57 49.04 9.62
CA GLN A 107 6.68 49.51 8.56
C GLN A 107 7.24 49.28 7.16
N ARG A 108 8.52 49.56 6.91
CA ARG A 108 9.13 49.31 5.58
C ARG A 108 9.17 47.83 5.24
N SER A 109 9.64 46.98 6.17
CA SER A 109 9.69 45.53 5.95
C SER A 109 8.29 44.93 5.77
N THR A 110 7.28 45.42 6.49
CA THR A 110 5.89 44.97 6.32
C THR A 110 5.32 45.40 4.98
N GLY A 111 5.64 46.62 4.52
CA GLY A 111 5.24 47.13 3.19
C GLY A 111 5.88 46.37 2.03
N GLU A 112 7.19 46.12 2.10
CA GLU A 112 7.93 45.35 1.09
C GLU A 112 7.46 43.89 1.03
N ASN A 113 7.23 43.27 2.19
CA ASN A 113 6.68 41.91 2.25
C ASN A 113 5.27 41.84 1.65
N LEU A 114 4.40 42.80 1.97
CA LEU A 114 3.04 42.85 1.44
C LEU A 114 3.02 43.07 -0.09
N ALA A 115 3.90 43.95 -0.61
CA ALA A 115 4.04 44.15 -2.04
C ALA A 115 4.54 42.89 -2.75
N SER A 116 5.54 42.19 -2.19
CA SER A 116 6.03 40.93 -2.75
C SER A 116 4.99 39.80 -2.70
N MET A 117 4.14 39.78 -1.66
CA MET A 117 3.04 38.83 -1.51
C MET A 117 1.94 39.10 -2.54
N GLN A 118 1.56 40.37 -2.75
CA GLN A 118 0.58 40.73 -3.78
C GLN A 118 1.09 40.41 -5.19
N GLN A 119 2.36 40.69 -5.49
CA GLN A 119 2.95 40.36 -6.78
C GLN A 119 2.97 38.84 -7.02
N LYS A 120 3.40 38.05 -6.04
CA LYS A 120 3.38 36.58 -6.14
C LYS A 120 1.95 36.03 -6.28
N MET A 121 0.97 36.60 -5.58
CA MET A 121 -0.43 36.22 -5.74
C MET A 121 -0.95 36.53 -7.15
N ALA A 122 -0.62 37.71 -7.70
CA ALA A 122 -1.01 38.08 -9.05
C ALA A 122 -0.39 37.15 -10.11
N ASP A 123 0.90 36.84 -9.99
CA ASP A 123 1.59 35.91 -10.90
C ASP A 123 1.02 34.49 -10.78
N THR A 124 0.72 34.03 -9.57
CA THR A 124 0.13 32.70 -9.33
C THR A 124 -1.28 32.61 -9.90
N LEU A 125 -2.10 33.65 -9.74
CA LEU A 125 -3.44 33.72 -10.29
C LEU A 125 -3.44 33.75 -11.83
N ALA A 126 -2.49 34.47 -12.44
CA ALA A 126 -2.35 34.49 -13.90
C ALA A 126 -1.96 33.12 -14.48
N VAL A 127 -1.00 32.43 -13.85
CA VAL A 127 -0.60 31.06 -14.25
C VAL A 127 -1.76 30.08 -14.05
N GLN A 128 -2.48 30.20 -12.93
CA GLN A 128 -3.62 29.34 -12.62
C GLN A 128 -4.79 29.55 -13.58
N GLN A 129 -5.06 30.79 -14.00
CA GLN A 129 -6.11 31.11 -14.98
C GLN A 129 -5.79 30.54 -16.36
N LEU A 130 -4.53 30.66 -16.82
CA LEU A 130 -4.07 30.06 -18.08
C LEU A 130 -4.15 28.52 -18.06
N GLN A 131 -3.71 27.88 -16.98
CA GLN A 131 -3.84 26.42 -16.82
C GLN A 131 -5.30 25.98 -16.79
N MET A 132 -6.20 26.73 -16.14
CA MET A 132 -7.61 26.39 -16.09
C MET A 132 -8.26 26.52 -17.49
N GLN A 133 -7.88 27.51 -18.28
CA GLN A 133 -8.37 27.68 -19.64
C GLN A 133 -7.86 26.59 -20.60
N GLU A 134 -6.59 26.20 -20.48
CA GLU A 134 -6.01 25.10 -21.25
C GLU A 134 -6.65 23.75 -20.88
N ASN A 135 -6.88 23.50 -19.59
CA ASN A 135 -7.56 22.30 -19.11
C ASN A 135 -9.02 22.25 -19.59
N LEU A 136 -9.74 23.37 -19.58
CA LEU A 136 -11.11 23.45 -20.08
C LEU A 136 -11.18 23.20 -21.60
N SER A 137 -10.25 23.78 -22.37
CA SER A 137 -10.18 23.56 -23.82
C SER A 137 -9.85 22.10 -24.17
N ASN A 138 -8.87 21.51 -23.49
CA ASN A 138 -8.52 20.10 -23.65
C ASN A 138 -9.66 19.17 -23.24
N MET A 139 -10.39 19.50 -22.17
CA MET A 139 -11.57 18.76 -21.74
C MET A 139 -12.71 18.86 -22.76
N GLN A 140 -12.97 20.05 -23.32
CA GLN A 140 -13.97 20.24 -24.37
C GLN A 140 -13.62 19.45 -25.64
N MET A 141 -12.37 19.47 -26.09
CA MET A 141 -11.94 18.69 -27.25
C MET A 141 -12.06 17.17 -27.03
N ARG A 142 -11.63 16.67 -25.87
CA ARG A 142 -11.77 15.24 -25.52
C ARG A 142 -13.23 14.82 -25.39
N THR A 143 -14.08 15.69 -24.85
CA THR A 143 -15.52 15.41 -24.73
C THR A 143 -16.20 15.43 -26.11
N GLY A 144 -15.85 16.38 -26.99
CA GLY A 144 -16.38 16.44 -28.35
C GLY A 144 -15.98 15.23 -29.22
N THR A 145 -14.72 14.81 -29.13
CA THR A 145 -14.23 13.61 -29.84
C THR A 145 -14.88 12.33 -29.31
N ALA A 146 -14.97 12.17 -27.98
CA ALA A 146 -15.64 11.02 -27.37
C ALA A 146 -17.14 10.96 -27.73
N LEU A 147 -17.84 12.09 -27.77
CA LEU A 147 -19.25 12.15 -28.18
C LEU A 147 -19.43 11.80 -29.67
N ASN A 148 -18.55 12.26 -30.54
CA ASN A 148 -18.60 11.89 -31.97
C ASN A 148 -18.34 10.40 -32.18
N GLU A 149 -17.33 9.82 -31.53
CA GLU A 149 -17.08 8.37 -31.59
C GLU A 149 -18.25 7.56 -31.01
N MET A 150 -18.85 8.03 -29.91
CA MET A 150 -20.01 7.38 -29.31
C MET A 150 -21.23 7.42 -30.26
N GLN A 151 -21.45 8.55 -30.93
CA GLN A 151 -22.53 8.72 -31.89
C GLN A 151 -22.32 7.86 -33.15
N GLU A 152 -21.08 7.73 -33.62
CA GLU A 152 -20.72 6.85 -34.73
C GLU A 152 -20.87 5.36 -34.36
N LYS A 153 -20.42 4.95 -33.16
CA LYS A 153 -20.62 3.60 -32.63
C LYS A 153 -22.08 3.26 -32.38
N LEU A 154 -22.87 4.22 -31.88
CA LEU A 154 -24.31 4.04 -31.72
C LEU A 154 -25.01 3.92 -33.07
N ASN A 155 -24.66 4.73 -34.06
CA ASN A 155 -25.27 4.66 -35.38
C ASN A 155 -24.90 3.35 -36.11
N THR A 156 -23.64 2.93 -36.06
CA THR A 156 -23.20 1.63 -36.62
C THR A 156 -23.80 0.44 -35.88
N SER A 157 -23.94 0.50 -34.54
CA SER A 157 -24.60 -0.55 -33.75
C SER A 157 -26.10 -0.61 -34.03
N LEU A 158 -26.80 0.54 -34.12
CA LEU A 158 -28.23 0.59 -34.42
C LEU A 158 -28.53 0.16 -35.87
N MET A 159 -27.75 0.61 -36.85
CA MET A 159 -27.88 0.16 -38.24
C MET A 159 -27.49 -1.32 -38.40
N GLY A 160 -26.45 -1.77 -37.71
CA GLY A 160 -26.02 -3.17 -37.70
C GLY A 160 -27.09 -4.08 -37.10
N ASN A 161 -27.63 -3.71 -35.94
CA ASN A 161 -28.71 -4.43 -35.27
C ASN A 161 -30.00 -4.40 -36.09
N ALA A 162 -30.36 -3.28 -36.72
CA ALA A 162 -31.52 -3.20 -37.60
C ALA A 162 -31.37 -4.11 -38.83
N LYS A 163 -30.18 -4.13 -39.46
CA LYS A 163 -29.89 -5.01 -40.60
C LYS A 163 -29.90 -6.48 -40.21
N GLN A 164 -29.31 -6.81 -39.05
CA GLN A 164 -29.29 -8.18 -38.53
C GLN A 164 -30.68 -8.63 -38.07
N THR A 165 -31.50 -7.72 -37.52
CA THR A 165 -32.91 -7.97 -37.19
C THR A 165 -33.74 -8.17 -38.45
N ALA A 166 -33.56 -7.34 -39.48
CA ALA A 166 -34.24 -7.51 -40.77
C ALA A 166 -33.86 -8.84 -41.42
N THR A 167 -32.57 -9.21 -41.42
CA THR A 167 -32.10 -10.48 -41.98
C THR A 167 -32.60 -11.67 -41.15
N SER A 168 -32.64 -11.55 -39.83
CA SER A 168 -33.19 -12.58 -38.94
C SER A 168 -34.71 -12.72 -39.12
N LEU A 169 -35.43 -11.62 -39.35
CA LEU A 169 -36.85 -11.63 -39.67
C LEU A 169 -37.11 -12.24 -41.05
N THR A 170 -36.29 -11.93 -42.06
CA THR A 170 -36.38 -12.57 -43.38
C THR A 170 -36.08 -14.06 -43.29
N GLN A 171 -35.06 -14.47 -42.54
CA GLN A 171 -34.75 -15.89 -42.28
C GLN A 171 -35.84 -16.58 -41.45
N LEU A 172 -36.47 -15.88 -40.50
CA LEU A 172 -37.62 -16.39 -39.77
C LEU A 172 -38.84 -16.53 -40.67
N GLN A 173 -39.04 -15.62 -41.61
CA GLN A 173 -40.12 -15.66 -42.60
C GLN A 173 -39.90 -16.77 -43.63
N GLU A 174 -38.65 -17.00 -44.06
CA GLU A 174 -38.25 -18.18 -44.84
C GLU A 174 -38.45 -19.48 -44.06
N ARG A 175 -38.06 -19.51 -42.77
CA ARG A 175 -38.31 -20.63 -41.85
C ARG A 175 -39.79 -20.87 -41.62
N LEU A 176 -40.61 -19.82 -41.50
CA LEU A 176 -42.07 -19.91 -41.38
C LEU A 176 -42.68 -20.44 -42.68
N GLN A 177 -42.22 -20.01 -43.86
CA GLN A 177 -42.60 -20.63 -45.13
C GLN A 177 -42.12 -22.09 -45.23
N THR A 178 -40.97 -22.45 -44.63
CA THR A 178 -40.55 -23.85 -44.53
C THR A 178 -41.40 -24.63 -43.54
N ILE A 179 -41.94 -23.98 -42.49
CA ILE A 179 -42.89 -24.56 -41.54
C ILE A 179 -44.27 -24.73 -42.19
N ASP A 180 -44.76 -23.78 -42.98
CA ASP A 180 -46.00 -23.92 -43.75
C ASP A 180 -45.86 -25.03 -44.81
N LYS A 181 -44.70 -25.12 -45.49
CA LYS A 181 -44.35 -26.26 -46.35
C LYS A 181 -44.18 -27.56 -45.57
N ALA A 182 -43.69 -27.51 -44.32
CA ALA A 182 -43.61 -28.67 -43.45
C ALA A 182 -45.01 -29.11 -42.98
N GLN A 183 -45.95 -28.18 -42.83
CA GLN A 183 -47.34 -28.44 -42.49
C GLN A 183 -48.09 -29.06 -43.67
N GLU A 184 -47.87 -28.56 -44.90
CA GLU A 184 -48.29 -29.22 -46.15
C GLU A 184 -47.66 -30.61 -46.29
N ASN A 185 -46.39 -30.78 -45.94
CA ASN A 185 -45.73 -32.08 -45.89
C ASN A 185 -46.28 -32.98 -44.77
N ILE A 186 -46.83 -32.47 -43.68
CA ILE A 186 -47.48 -33.25 -42.62
C ILE A 186 -48.87 -33.74 -43.07
N THR A 187 -49.65 -32.92 -43.79
CA THR A 187 -50.88 -33.39 -44.44
C THR A 187 -50.58 -34.40 -45.55
N ARG A 188 -49.44 -34.26 -46.24
CA ARG A 188 -48.94 -35.24 -47.21
C ARG A 188 -48.32 -36.49 -46.57
N LEU A 189 -47.79 -36.42 -45.34
CA LEU A 189 -47.21 -37.55 -44.61
C LEU A 189 -48.26 -38.62 -44.26
N SER A 190 -49.53 -38.22 -44.10
CA SER A 190 -50.65 -39.14 -43.98
C SER A 190 -50.99 -39.86 -45.31
N GLY A 191 -50.56 -39.32 -46.46
CA GLY A 191 -50.71 -39.93 -47.78
C GLY A 191 -49.46 -40.67 -48.29
N ASP A 192 -48.26 -40.27 -47.86
CA ASP A 192 -46.97 -40.81 -48.31
C ASP A 192 -46.58 -42.15 -47.66
N VAL A 193 -47.46 -42.76 -46.85
CA VAL A 193 -47.35 -44.17 -46.44
C VAL A 193 -47.40 -45.12 -47.66
N LEU A 194 -47.95 -44.65 -48.79
CA LEU A 194 -47.93 -45.37 -50.07
C LEU A 194 -46.57 -45.34 -50.79
N SER A 195 -45.72 -44.32 -50.58
CA SER A 195 -44.39 -44.23 -51.21
C SER A 195 -43.32 -45.11 -50.54
N LEU A 196 -43.58 -45.54 -49.31
CA LEU A 196 -42.75 -46.51 -48.58
C LEU A 196 -42.92 -47.94 -49.11
N GLN A 197 -44.07 -48.27 -49.74
CA GLN A 197 -44.34 -49.63 -50.25
C GLN A 197 -43.38 -50.05 -51.37
N ASP A 198 -42.93 -49.11 -52.21
CA ASP A 198 -42.05 -49.41 -53.36
C ASP A 198 -40.60 -49.69 -52.94
N ILE A 199 -40.08 -48.97 -51.92
CA ILE A 199 -38.72 -49.17 -51.38
C ILE A 199 -38.67 -50.40 -50.45
N LEU A 200 -39.80 -50.71 -49.80
CA LEU A 200 -39.93 -51.80 -48.84
C LEU A 200 -40.37 -53.13 -49.46
N SER A 201 -40.42 -53.29 -50.78
CA SER A 201 -40.86 -54.54 -51.42
C SER A 201 -39.92 -55.73 -51.20
N ASN A 202 -38.60 -55.52 -51.08
CA ASN A 202 -37.59 -56.58 -50.90
C ASN A 202 -37.01 -56.64 -49.46
N LYS A 203 -36.94 -57.83 -48.87
CA LYS A 203 -36.40 -58.06 -47.52
C LYS A 203 -35.00 -57.48 -47.31
N GLN A 204 -34.16 -57.52 -48.33
CA GLN A 204 -32.79 -57.01 -48.25
C GLN A 204 -32.74 -55.47 -48.28
N THR A 205 -33.57 -54.81 -49.09
CA THR A 205 -33.65 -53.34 -49.14
C THR A 205 -34.26 -52.79 -47.85
N ARG A 206 -35.20 -53.52 -47.23
CA ARG A 206 -35.74 -53.21 -45.90
C ARG A 206 -34.67 -53.22 -44.81
N GLY A 207 -33.86 -54.27 -44.75
CA GLY A 207 -32.74 -54.35 -43.80
C GLY A 207 -31.77 -53.19 -43.97
N ALA A 208 -31.36 -52.93 -45.21
CA ALA A 208 -30.49 -51.80 -45.54
C ALA A 208 -31.09 -50.44 -45.15
N PHE A 209 -32.40 -50.22 -45.34
CA PHE A 209 -33.06 -48.99 -44.92
C PHE A 209 -32.99 -48.79 -43.39
N GLY A 210 -33.24 -49.84 -42.63
CA GLY A 210 -33.11 -49.81 -41.17
C GLY A 210 -31.69 -49.51 -40.70
N GLU A 211 -30.68 -50.09 -41.37
CA GLU A 211 -29.26 -49.83 -41.08
C GLU A 211 -28.83 -48.41 -41.46
N ILE A 212 -29.28 -47.89 -42.60
CA ILE A 212 -28.99 -46.52 -43.05
C ILE A 212 -29.60 -45.52 -42.07
N GLN A 213 -30.86 -45.72 -41.67
CA GLN A 213 -31.52 -44.82 -40.73
C GLN A 213 -30.86 -44.85 -39.35
N LEU A 214 -30.48 -46.04 -38.86
CA LEU A 214 -29.72 -46.17 -37.61
C LEU A 214 -28.37 -45.45 -37.71
N THR A 215 -27.66 -45.62 -38.82
CA THR A 215 -26.36 -44.97 -39.05
C THR A 215 -26.48 -43.45 -39.06
N ASP A 216 -27.49 -42.90 -39.72
CA ASP A 216 -27.76 -41.46 -39.75
C ASP A 216 -28.06 -40.91 -38.34
N ILE A 217 -28.86 -41.63 -37.56
CA ILE A 217 -29.19 -41.29 -36.18
C ILE A 217 -27.94 -41.31 -35.28
N VAL A 218 -27.16 -42.39 -35.36
CA VAL A 218 -25.97 -42.58 -34.51
C VAL A 218 -24.90 -41.54 -34.86
N SER A 219 -24.62 -41.31 -36.14
CA SER A 219 -23.61 -40.35 -36.58
C SER A 219 -23.94 -38.90 -36.22
N LYS A 220 -25.23 -38.54 -36.16
CA LYS A 220 -25.68 -37.22 -35.69
C LYS A 220 -25.66 -37.11 -34.16
N ALA A 221 -25.94 -38.20 -33.46
CA ALA A 221 -26.07 -38.18 -32.00
C ALA A 221 -24.76 -38.39 -31.26
N LEU A 222 -23.81 -39.16 -31.80
CA LEU A 222 -22.56 -39.52 -31.13
C LEU A 222 -21.34 -39.15 -31.96
N PRO A 223 -20.22 -38.77 -31.32
CA PRO A 223 -18.94 -38.63 -32.02
C PRO A 223 -18.49 -39.96 -32.64
N SER A 224 -17.77 -39.90 -33.76
CA SER A 224 -17.36 -41.08 -34.54
C SER A 224 -16.42 -42.05 -33.81
N ASP A 225 -15.76 -41.59 -32.75
CA ASP A 225 -14.91 -42.43 -31.88
C ASP A 225 -15.70 -43.22 -30.82
N SER A 226 -16.99 -42.90 -30.66
CA SER A 226 -17.82 -43.38 -29.56
C SER A 226 -18.74 -44.54 -29.97
N TYR A 227 -18.65 -45.01 -31.22
CA TYR A 227 -19.40 -46.15 -31.73
C TYR A 227 -18.65 -46.86 -32.86
N ALA A 228 -18.99 -48.13 -33.09
CA ALA A 228 -18.53 -48.94 -34.20
C ALA A 228 -19.73 -49.54 -34.94
N LEU A 229 -19.82 -49.33 -36.25
CA LEU A 229 -20.85 -49.93 -37.10
C LEU A 229 -20.41 -51.32 -37.54
N GLN A 230 -21.35 -52.25 -37.65
CA GLN A 230 -21.11 -53.62 -38.16
C GLN A 230 -19.99 -54.35 -37.39
N GLN A 231 -19.89 -54.09 -36.07
CA GLN A 231 -18.86 -54.69 -35.21
C GLN A 231 -19.15 -56.18 -34.97
N THR A 232 -18.12 -57.01 -35.10
CA THR A 232 -18.20 -58.45 -34.76
C THR A 232 -17.77 -58.65 -33.31
N LEU A 233 -18.62 -59.31 -32.53
CA LEU A 233 -18.38 -59.65 -31.12
C LEU A 233 -17.55 -60.94 -30.98
N SER A 234 -17.11 -61.24 -29.77
CA SER A 234 -16.30 -62.44 -29.47
C SER A 234 -16.95 -63.77 -29.90
N ASN A 235 -18.28 -63.83 -29.91
CA ASN A 235 -19.06 -64.99 -30.33
C ASN A 235 -19.23 -65.11 -31.86
N GLY A 236 -18.56 -64.27 -32.64
CA GLY A 236 -18.62 -64.25 -34.11
C GLY A 236 -19.93 -63.70 -34.68
N LYS A 237 -20.82 -63.13 -33.84
CA LYS A 237 -22.03 -62.43 -34.30
C LYS A 237 -21.70 -60.97 -34.60
N ARG A 238 -22.33 -60.45 -35.66
CA ARG A 238 -22.15 -59.07 -36.10
C ARG A 238 -23.36 -58.25 -35.70
N ALA A 239 -23.12 -57.20 -34.94
CA ALA A 239 -24.13 -56.23 -34.52
C ALA A 239 -24.19 -55.05 -35.49
N ASP A 240 -25.35 -54.42 -35.66
CA ASP A 240 -25.47 -53.28 -36.58
C ASP A 240 -24.71 -52.05 -36.07
N CYS A 241 -24.79 -51.79 -34.77
CA CYS A 241 -24.02 -50.74 -34.10
C CYS A 241 -23.63 -51.16 -32.68
N LEU A 242 -22.39 -50.88 -32.28
CA LEU A 242 -21.90 -51.00 -30.92
C LEU A 242 -21.52 -49.61 -30.42
N ILE A 243 -22.11 -49.14 -29.34
CA ILE A 243 -21.78 -47.87 -28.70
C ILE A 243 -20.76 -48.14 -27.60
N HIS A 244 -19.63 -47.46 -27.67
CA HIS A 244 -18.61 -47.52 -26.63
C HIS A 244 -19.03 -46.61 -25.48
N LEU A 245 -19.27 -47.19 -24.31
CA LEU A 245 -19.54 -46.47 -23.06
C LEU A 245 -18.53 -46.88 -21.99
N PRO A 246 -18.22 -45.99 -21.03
CA PRO A 246 -17.40 -46.36 -19.87
C PRO A 246 -18.10 -47.44 -19.04
N ASN A 247 -17.30 -48.27 -18.35
CA ASN A 247 -17.80 -49.27 -17.42
C ASN A 247 -18.01 -48.64 -16.03
N PRO A 248 -19.19 -48.79 -15.39
CA PRO A 248 -20.48 -49.32 -15.89
C PRO A 248 -21.33 -48.27 -16.64
N PRO A 249 -22.20 -48.68 -17.61
CA PRO A 249 -22.63 -50.05 -17.90
C PRO A 249 -21.79 -50.80 -18.95
N GLY A 250 -20.79 -50.17 -19.58
CA GLY A 250 -20.02 -50.79 -20.66
C GLY A 250 -20.70 -50.72 -22.04
N PRO A 251 -20.10 -51.31 -23.09
CA PRO A 251 -20.55 -51.14 -24.48
C PRO A 251 -21.97 -51.65 -24.74
N ILE A 252 -22.82 -50.85 -25.38
CA ILE A 252 -24.23 -51.21 -25.66
C ILE A 252 -24.40 -51.50 -27.15
N VAL A 253 -25.05 -52.63 -27.46
CA VAL A 253 -25.39 -53.02 -28.83
C VAL A 253 -26.76 -52.44 -29.24
N ILE A 254 -26.84 -51.97 -30.48
CA ILE A 254 -28.10 -51.65 -31.19
C ILE A 254 -28.21 -52.55 -32.41
N ASP A 255 -29.36 -53.18 -32.57
CA ASP A 255 -29.69 -54.04 -33.70
C ASP A 255 -31.03 -53.61 -34.31
N SER A 256 -31.03 -53.42 -35.64
CA SER A 256 -32.19 -52.95 -36.40
C SER A 256 -33.05 -54.13 -36.82
N LYS A 257 -34.33 -54.10 -36.43
CA LYS A 257 -35.31 -55.15 -36.77
C LYS A 257 -36.61 -54.53 -37.23
N PHE A 258 -37.09 -54.98 -38.38
CA PHE A 258 -38.34 -54.49 -38.95
C PHE A 258 -39.33 -55.63 -39.18
N PRO A 259 -40.32 -55.85 -38.28
CA PRO A 259 -41.35 -56.86 -38.45
C PRO A 259 -42.46 -56.39 -39.41
N LEU A 260 -42.07 -55.83 -40.57
CA LEU A 260 -43.00 -55.16 -41.47
C LEU A 260 -44.02 -56.13 -42.06
N GLU A 261 -43.63 -57.33 -42.50
CA GLU A 261 -44.57 -58.23 -43.20
C GLU A 261 -45.71 -58.64 -42.27
N ALA A 262 -45.41 -58.83 -40.98
CA ALA A 262 -46.41 -59.14 -39.99
C ALA A 262 -47.29 -57.94 -39.64
N TYR A 263 -46.73 -56.73 -39.67
CA TYR A 263 -47.47 -55.49 -39.47
C TYR A 263 -48.39 -55.16 -40.66
N GLU A 264 -47.92 -55.35 -41.90
CA GLU A 264 -48.71 -55.21 -43.12
C GLU A 264 -49.85 -56.22 -43.15
N ALA A 265 -49.57 -57.49 -42.82
CA ALA A 265 -50.60 -58.52 -42.75
C ALA A 265 -51.71 -58.16 -41.74
N MET A 266 -51.38 -57.48 -40.64
CA MET A 266 -52.39 -56.96 -39.71
C MET A 266 -53.21 -55.82 -40.31
N LEU A 267 -52.57 -54.87 -41.01
CA LEU A 267 -53.22 -53.69 -41.59
C LEU A 267 -54.11 -54.02 -42.80
N SER A 268 -53.68 -54.96 -43.64
CA SER A 268 -54.39 -55.37 -44.86
C SER A 268 -55.45 -56.44 -44.61
N SER A 269 -55.73 -56.78 -43.35
CA SER A 269 -56.69 -57.83 -43.00
C SER A 269 -58.13 -57.35 -43.13
N GLU A 270 -58.86 -57.91 -44.09
CA GLU A 270 -60.28 -57.59 -44.32
C GLU A 270 -61.26 -58.41 -43.45
N THR A 271 -60.79 -59.54 -42.88
CA THR A 271 -61.59 -60.41 -42.03
C THR A 271 -61.02 -60.50 -40.61
N GLU A 272 -61.89 -60.72 -39.62
CA GLU A 272 -61.45 -60.88 -38.23
C GLU A 272 -60.50 -62.07 -38.05
N ALA A 273 -60.69 -63.15 -38.82
CA ALA A 273 -59.81 -64.32 -38.81
C ALA A 273 -58.41 -63.98 -39.36
N ALA A 274 -58.33 -63.22 -40.46
CA ALA A 274 -57.06 -62.75 -41.02
C ALA A 274 -56.35 -61.81 -40.04
N LEU A 275 -57.09 -60.91 -39.39
CA LEU A 275 -56.54 -59.98 -38.40
C LEU A 275 -55.92 -60.73 -37.21
N LYS A 276 -56.62 -61.74 -36.68
CA LYS A 276 -56.09 -62.59 -35.59
C LYS A 276 -54.82 -63.33 -36.01
N ALA A 277 -54.76 -63.84 -37.23
CA ALA A 277 -53.57 -64.49 -37.76
C ALA A 277 -52.40 -63.50 -37.91
N GLY A 278 -52.63 -62.31 -38.46
CA GLY A 278 -51.65 -61.24 -38.58
C GLY A 278 -51.07 -60.82 -37.22
N ILE A 279 -51.95 -60.62 -36.22
CA ILE A 279 -51.54 -60.29 -34.85
C ILE A 279 -50.62 -61.37 -34.27
N GLN A 280 -50.98 -62.64 -34.43
CA GLN A 280 -50.17 -63.73 -33.91
C GLN A 280 -48.81 -63.81 -34.62
N MET A 281 -48.78 -63.54 -35.92
CA MET A 281 -47.55 -63.48 -36.70
C MET A 281 -46.64 -62.34 -36.24
N PHE A 282 -47.22 -61.17 -35.94
CA PHE A 282 -46.48 -60.01 -35.42
C PHE A 282 -45.89 -60.29 -34.04
N LYS A 283 -46.71 -60.82 -33.12
CA LYS A 283 -46.24 -61.24 -31.79
C LYS A 283 -45.08 -62.22 -31.86
N THR A 284 -45.19 -63.21 -32.75
CA THR A 284 -44.16 -64.25 -32.92
C THR A 284 -42.87 -63.66 -33.48
N SER A 285 -42.98 -62.76 -34.47
CA SER A 285 -41.84 -62.08 -35.09
C SER A 285 -41.06 -61.22 -34.09
N VAL A 286 -41.77 -60.34 -33.38
CA VAL A 286 -41.15 -59.46 -32.36
C VAL A 286 -40.51 -60.27 -31.24
N ARG A 287 -41.18 -61.29 -30.71
CA ARG A 287 -40.63 -62.15 -29.65
C ARG A 287 -39.35 -62.85 -30.10
N LYS A 288 -39.33 -63.34 -31.35
CA LYS A 288 -38.14 -63.94 -31.94
C LYS A 288 -36.99 -62.93 -32.00
N HIS A 289 -37.25 -61.68 -32.42
CA HIS A 289 -36.23 -60.64 -32.47
C HIS A 289 -35.69 -60.27 -31.08
N ILE A 290 -36.56 -60.10 -30.09
CA ILE A 290 -36.16 -59.87 -28.70
C ILE A 290 -35.24 -60.98 -28.20
N LYS A 291 -35.63 -62.24 -28.41
CA LYS A 291 -34.85 -63.41 -28.00
C LYS A 291 -33.50 -63.46 -28.74
N ASP A 292 -33.52 -63.28 -30.06
CA ASP A 292 -32.33 -63.28 -30.90
C ASP A 292 -31.31 -62.21 -30.45
N ILE A 293 -31.79 -61.00 -30.13
CA ILE A 293 -30.94 -59.89 -29.67
C ILE A 293 -30.35 -60.19 -28.30
N SER A 294 -31.19 -60.64 -27.37
CA SER A 294 -30.77 -60.98 -26.00
C SER A 294 -29.68 -62.06 -25.99
N GLU A 295 -29.87 -63.15 -26.75
CA GLU A 295 -28.94 -64.29 -26.80
C GLU A 295 -27.64 -63.99 -27.57
N LYS A 296 -27.69 -63.13 -28.60
CA LYS A 296 -26.52 -62.89 -29.47
C LYS A 296 -25.65 -61.74 -28.99
N TYR A 297 -26.21 -60.76 -28.29
CA TYR A 297 -25.53 -59.48 -28.08
C TYR A 297 -25.37 -59.09 -26.61
N ILE A 298 -25.99 -59.80 -25.66
CA ILE A 298 -25.78 -59.57 -24.23
C ILE A 298 -24.79 -60.61 -23.73
N ILE A 299 -23.51 -60.24 -23.74
CA ILE A 299 -22.37 -61.10 -23.39
C ILE A 299 -21.73 -60.55 -22.11
N GLU A 300 -21.72 -61.37 -21.07
CA GLU A 300 -21.15 -61.02 -19.77
C GLU A 300 -19.65 -60.69 -19.88
N GLY A 301 -19.26 -59.52 -19.38
CA GLY A 301 -17.87 -59.05 -19.43
C GLY A 301 -17.44 -58.39 -20.75
N GLU A 302 -18.25 -58.43 -21.80
CA GLU A 302 -17.96 -57.79 -23.10
C GLU A 302 -18.93 -56.64 -23.41
N THR A 303 -20.24 -56.87 -23.24
CA THR A 303 -21.28 -55.87 -23.48
C THR A 303 -21.99 -55.52 -22.18
N ALA A 304 -22.74 -54.42 -22.21
CA ALA A 304 -23.63 -54.04 -21.12
C ALA A 304 -24.70 -55.11 -20.87
N ASP A 305 -25.31 -55.03 -19.68
CA ASP A 305 -26.43 -55.87 -19.25
C ASP A 305 -27.73 -55.65 -20.04
N GLY A 306 -27.69 -54.99 -21.20
CA GLY A 306 -28.83 -54.88 -22.09
C GLY A 306 -28.48 -54.34 -23.47
N ALA A 307 -29.43 -54.47 -24.39
CA ALA A 307 -29.29 -54.09 -25.79
C ALA A 307 -30.51 -53.30 -26.27
N LEU A 308 -30.35 -52.53 -27.35
CA LEU A 308 -31.44 -51.78 -27.98
C LEU A 308 -31.92 -52.49 -29.25
N MET A 309 -33.22 -52.74 -29.34
CA MET A 309 -33.87 -53.16 -30.58
C MET A 309 -34.43 -51.93 -31.29
N PHE A 310 -33.82 -51.55 -32.40
CA PHE A 310 -34.23 -50.40 -33.19
C PHE A 310 -35.34 -50.80 -34.19
N LEU A 311 -36.51 -50.20 -34.04
CA LEU A 311 -37.62 -50.28 -34.98
C LEU A 311 -37.59 -49.06 -35.91
N PRO A 312 -37.31 -49.20 -37.21
CA PRO A 312 -37.15 -48.06 -38.14
C PRO A 312 -38.50 -47.44 -38.58
N SER A 313 -39.51 -47.46 -37.70
CA SER A 313 -40.84 -46.90 -37.94
C SER A 313 -41.52 -46.49 -36.64
N GLU A 314 -41.87 -45.20 -36.54
CA GLU A 314 -42.64 -44.68 -35.41
C GLU A 314 -44.04 -45.30 -35.32
N ALA A 315 -44.68 -45.57 -36.47
CA ALA A 315 -46.02 -46.16 -36.51
C ALA A 315 -46.04 -47.57 -35.90
N VAL A 316 -45.05 -48.41 -36.26
CA VAL A 316 -44.94 -49.76 -35.71
C VAL A 316 -44.62 -49.73 -34.22
N TYR A 317 -43.74 -48.81 -33.79
CA TYR A 317 -43.43 -48.62 -32.38
C TYR A 317 -44.67 -48.19 -31.56
N ALA A 318 -45.43 -47.21 -32.05
CA ALA A 318 -46.63 -46.72 -31.39
C ALA A 318 -47.69 -47.82 -31.26
N GLU A 319 -47.94 -48.56 -32.34
CA GLU A 319 -48.87 -49.70 -32.33
C GLU A 319 -48.42 -50.79 -31.35
N LEU A 320 -47.12 -51.12 -31.34
CA LEU A 320 -46.52 -52.10 -30.44
C LEU A 320 -46.77 -51.73 -28.97
N HIS A 321 -46.52 -50.48 -28.60
CA HIS A 321 -46.73 -50.00 -27.23
C HIS A 321 -48.21 -49.87 -26.86
N ALA A 322 -49.08 -49.53 -27.82
CA ALA A 322 -50.51 -49.34 -27.57
C ALA A 322 -51.27 -50.66 -27.43
N LYS A 323 -50.97 -51.66 -28.27
CA LYS A 323 -51.78 -52.90 -28.38
C LYS A 323 -51.08 -54.14 -27.82
N PHE A 324 -49.75 -54.12 -27.67
CA PHE A 324 -48.97 -55.30 -27.26
C PHE A 324 -48.03 -55.02 -26.07
N PRO A 325 -48.55 -54.55 -24.92
CA PRO A 325 -47.73 -54.27 -23.74
C PRO A 325 -47.07 -55.53 -23.17
N ASP A 326 -47.60 -56.73 -23.46
CA ASP A 326 -46.99 -58.02 -23.14
C ASP A 326 -45.61 -58.16 -23.80
N LEU A 327 -45.48 -57.85 -25.08
CA LEU A 327 -44.19 -57.92 -25.80
C LEU A 327 -43.18 -56.92 -25.26
N VAL A 328 -43.63 -55.72 -24.89
CA VAL A 328 -42.76 -54.70 -24.27
C VAL A 328 -42.20 -55.22 -22.96
N ARG A 329 -43.04 -55.82 -22.10
CA ARG A 329 -42.60 -56.42 -20.82
C ARG A 329 -41.66 -57.60 -21.02
N GLU A 330 -41.91 -58.45 -22.02
CA GLU A 330 -40.99 -59.52 -22.41
C GLU A 330 -39.63 -58.96 -22.85
N GLY A 331 -39.62 -57.86 -23.61
CA GLY A 331 -38.40 -57.12 -23.98
C GLY A 331 -37.61 -56.68 -22.74
N PHE A 332 -38.27 -56.00 -21.79
CA PHE A 332 -37.63 -55.60 -20.53
C PHE A 332 -37.08 -56.79 -19.74
N ALA A 333 -37.83 -57.89 -19.64
CA ALA A 333 -37.37 -59.10 -18.94
C ALA A 333 -36.16 -59.76 -19.62
N ALA A 334 -36.10 -59.69 -20.96
CA ALA A 334 -34.96 -60.14 -21.75
C ALA A 334 -33.80 -59.13 -21.82
N ARG A 335 -33.92 -57.98 -21.12
CA ARG A 335 -32.97 -56.86 -21.13
C ARG A 335 -32.76 -56.26 -22.53
N VAL A 336 -33.82 -56.24 -23.34
CA VAL A 336 -33.87 -55.65 -24.67
C VAL A 336 -34.86 -54.49 -24.68
N TRP A 337 -34.37 -53.27 -24.86
CA TRP A 337 -35.22 -52.09 -24.93
C TRP A 337 -35.57 -51.76 -26.37
N ILE A 338 -36.86 -51.67 -26.64
CA ILE A 338 -37.38 -51.35 -27.96
C ILE A 338 -37.38 -49.84 -28.13
N VAL A 339 -36.78 -49.35 -29.22
CA VAL A 339 -36.67 -47.92 -29.53
C VAL A 339 -37.06 -47.65 -30.98
N SER A 340 -37.75 -46.54 -31.20
CA SER A 340 -38.04 -45.91 -32.49
C SER A 340 -36.98 -44.85 -32.86
N PRO A 341 -37.04 -44.22 -34.04
CA PRO A 341 -36.11 -43.14 -34.42
C PRO A 341 -35.97 -42.02 -33.38
N THR A 342 -37.09 -41.48 -32.89
CA THR A 342 -37.09 -40.38 -31.92
C THR A 342 -36.59 -40.81 -30.55
N THR A 343 -37.02 -41.98 -30.07
CA THR A 343 -36.59 -42.50 -28.76
C THR A 343 -35.14 -42.99 -28.77
N CYS A 344 -34.66 -43.52 -29.91
CA CYS A 344 -33.25 -43.83 -30.13
C CYS A 344 -32.41 -42.55 -30.07
N MET A 345 -32.77 -41.50 -30.82
CA MET A 345 -32.09 -40.19 -30.76
C MET A 345 -32.03 -39.64 -29.33
N ALA A 346 -33.13 -39.69 -28.59
CA ALA A 346 -33.17 -39.25 -27.19
C ALA A 346 -32.22 -40.08 -26.30
N THR A 347 -32.26 -41.41 -26.45
CA THR A 347 -31.40 -42.34 -25.72
C THR A 347 -29.91 -42.08 -26.00
N LEU A 348 -29.55 -41.91 -27.27
CA LEU A 348 -28.18 -41.60 -27.69
C LEU A 348 -27.71 -40.23 -27.18
N ASN A 349 -28.58 -39.22 -27.18
CA ASN A 349 -28.26 -37.91 -26.61
C ASN A 349 -27.96 -38.00 -25.11
N THR A 350 -28.70 -38.83 -24.36
CA THR A 350 -28.41 -39.11 -22.95
C THR A 350 -27.07 -39.83 -22.79
N MET A 351 -26.79 -40.83 -23.63
CA MET A 351 -25.50 -41.52 -23.66
C MET A 351 -24.33 -40.58 -23.99
N ARG A 352 -24.52 -39.62 -24.90
CA ARG A 352 -23.52 -38.59 -25.22
C ARG A 352 -23.13 -37.76 -24.00
N ALA A 353 -24.09 -37.41 -23.15
CA ALA A 353 -23.81 -36.67 -21.93
C ALA A 353 -22.89 -37.47 -20.99
N ILE A 354 -23.18 -38.77 -20.81
CA ILE A 354 -22.35 -39.69 -20.03
C ILE A 354 -20.92 -39.78 -20.60
N LEU A 355 -20.79 -39.85 -21.92
CA LEU A 355 -19.48 -39.88 -22.60
C LEU A 355 -18.69 -38.59 -22.43
N LYS A 356 -19.37 -37.44 -22.43
CA LYS A 356 -18.75 -36.14 -22.17
C LYS A 356 -18.21 -36.10 -20.74
N ASP A 357 -19.00 -36.54 -19.77
CA ASP A 357 -18.60 -36.56 -18.36
C ASP A 357 -17.42 -37.50 -18.10
N ALA A 358 -17.41 -38.67 -18.75
CA ALA A 358 -16.31 -39.62 -18.67
C ALA A 358 -15.02 -39.04 -19.24
N ARG A 359 -15.07 -38.44 -20.43
CA ARG A 359 -13.92 -37.74 -21.05
C ARG A 359 -13.42 -36.59 -20.18
N MET A 360 -14.32 -35.80 -19.58
CA MET A 360 -13.93 -34.73 -18.67
C MET A 360 -13.17 -35.24 -17.44
N ARG A 361 -13.57 -36.38 -16.86
CA ARG A 361 -12.87 -37.00 -15.72
C ARG A 361 -11.47 -37.49 -16.07
N GLU A 362 -11.30 -38.08 -17.25
CA GLU A 362 -9.99 -38.53 -17.73
C GLU A 362 -9.04 -37.33 -17.91
N GLN A 363 -9.51 -36.26 -18.55
CA GLN A 363 -8.73 -35.04 -18.75
C GLN A 363 -8.42 -34.31 -17.44
N ALA A 364 -9.31 -34.36 -16.44
CA ALA A 364 -9.04 -33.81 -15.12
C ALA A 364 -7.79 -34.43 -14.47
N GLY A 365 -7.53 -35.73 -14.69
CA GLY A 365 -6.32 -36.39 -14.22
C GLY A 365 -5.04 -35.83 -14.89
N ALA A 366 -5.09 -35.58 -16.20
CA ALA A 366 -3.99 -34.96 -16.92
C ALA A 366 -3.73 -33.52 -16.44
N ILE A 367 -4.80 -32.72 -16.28
CA ILE A 367 -4.72 -31.36 -15.74
C ILE A 367 -4.10 -31.36 -14.35
N ARG A 368 -4.49 -32.31 -13.47
CA ARG A 368 -3.94 -32.41 -12.12
C ARG A 368 -2.45 -32.70 -12.11
N ARG A 369 -1.96 -33.48 -13.10
CA ARG A 369 -0.52 -33.76 -13.27
C ARG A 369 0.23 -32.50 -13.69
N GLU A 370 -0.27 -31.79 -14.70
CA GLU A 370 0.33 -30.53 -15.18
C GLU A 370 0.33 -29.44 -14.09
N LEU A 371 -0.75 -29.31 -13.32
CA LEU A 371 -0.81 -28.41 -12.17
C LEU A 371 0.22 -28.77 -11.09
N GLY A 372 0.51 -30.06 -10.89
CA GLY A 372 1.57 -30.50 -9.98
C GLY A 372 2.97 -30.07 -10.43
N LEU A 373 3.25 -30.17 -11.73
CA LEU A 373 4.51 -29.67 -12.31
C LEU A 373 4.63 -28.15 -12.18
N LEU A 374 3.55 -27.42 -12.47
CA LEU A 374 3.51 -25.96 -12.32
C LEU A 374 3.75 -25.53 -10.87
N TYR A 375 3.17 -26.24 -9.89
CA TYR A 375 3.39 -25.95 -8.48
C TYR A 375 4.87 -26.10 -8.10
N ALA A 376 5.53 -27.17 -8.57
CA ALA A 376 6.96 -27.38 -8.32
C ALA A 376 7.83 -26.27 -8.93
N ASP A 377 7.47 -25.77 -10.12
CA ASP A 377 8.16 -24.65 -10.75
C ASP A 377 7.99 -23.34 -9.95
N VAL A 378 6.78 -23.08 -9.43
CA VAL A 378 6.51 -21.92 -8.58
C VAL A 378 7.28 -22.00 -7.26
N GLU A 379 7.34 -23.17 -6.63
CA GLU A 379 8.12 -23.40 -5.42
C GLU A 379 9.62 -23.15 -5.65
N ARG A 380 10.15 -23.62 -6.78
CA ARG A 380 11.54 -23.38 -7.19
C ARG A 380 11.81 -21.90 -7.44
N LEU A 381 10.85 -21.17 -8.03
CA LEU A 381 10.93 -19.73 -8.21
C LEU A 381 10.96 -19.01 -6.86
N GLY A 382 10.08 -19.37 -5.92
CA GLY A 382 10.06 -18.83 -4.56
C GLY A 382 11.42 -19.00 -3.87
N THR A 383 11.98 -20.20 -3.92
CA THR A 383 13.32 -20.49 -3.36
C THR A 383 14.42 -19.61 -3.97
N ARG A 384 14.34 -19.33 -5.28
CA ARG A 384 15.32 -18.43 -5.95
C ARG A 384 15.14 -16.97 -5.53
N VAL A 385 13.90 -16.52 -5.37
CA VAL A 385 13.58 -15.17 -4.88
C VAL A 385 14.08 -14.99 -3.45
N ASP A 386 13.86 -15.96 -2.56
CA ASP A 386 14.35 -15.90 -1.17
C ASP A 386 15.88 -15.82 -1.10
N ASN A 387 16.58 -16.58 -1.94
CA ASN A 387 18.04 -16.50 -2.03
C ASN A 387 18.50 -15.13 -2.55
N LEU A 388 17.79 -14.57 -3.53
CA LEU A 388 18.09 -13.25 -4.06
C LEU A 388 17.86 -12.16 -3.01
N ASP A 389 16.79 -12.24 -2.22
CA ASP A 389 16.51 -11.32 -1.12
C ASP A 389 17.63 -11.34 -0.07
N ARG A 390 18.12 -12.54 0.31
CA ARG A 390 19.32 -12.66 1.18
C ARG A 390 20.54 -11.96 0.59
N HIS A 391 20.79 -12.09 -0.70
CA HIS A 391 21.92 -11.42 -1.36
C HIS A 391 21.77 -9.89 -1.37
N PHE A 392 20.56 -9.37 -1.63
CA PHE A 392 20.30 -7.93 -1.53
C PHE A 392 20.46 -7.40 -0.10
N GLY A 393 20.01 -8.15 0.90
CA GLY A 393 20.22 -7.80 2.31
C GLY A 393 21.70 -7.73 2.67
N GLN A 394 22.51 -8.67 2.17
CA GLN A 394 23.96 -8.65 2.35
C GLN A 394 24.60 -7.45 1.63
N ALA A 395 24.26 -7.21 0.36
CA ALA A 395 24.78 -6.08 -0.40
C ALA A 395 24.42 -4.73 0.23
N ALA A 396 23.20 -4.58 0.75
CA ALA A 396 22.78 -3.39 1.48
C ALA A 396 23.59 -3.16 2.75
N LYS A 397 23.92 -4.23 3.47
CA LYS A 397 24.81 -4.18 4.64
C LYS A 397 26.23 -3.75 4.25
N ASP A 398 26.79 -4.33 3.19
CA ASP A 398 28.12 -4.00 2.70
C ASP A 398 28.20 -2.52 2.27
N ILE A 399 27.18 -2.01 1.57
CA ILE A 399 27.08 -0.58 1.21
C ILE A 399 27.06 0.31 2.46
N SER A 400 26.34 -0.08 3.51
CA SER A 400 26.31 0.66 4.77
C SER A 400 27.69 0.75 5.41
N GLU A 401 28.42 -0.37 5.47
CA GLU A 401 29.78 -0.45 6.02
C GLU A 401 30.79 0.39 5.20
N ILE A 402 30.67 0.38 3.87
CA ILE A 402 31.47 1.22 2.97
C ILE A 402 31.20 2.71 3.26
N LYS A 403 29.93 3.11 3.42
CA LYS A 403 29.56 4.50 3.70
C LYS A 403 30.14 4.98 5.04
N ILE A 404 30.06 4.16 6.09
CA ILE A 404 30.67 4.46 7.40
C ILE A 404 32.18 4.67 7.26
N SER A 405 32.84 3.78 6.51
CA SER A 405 34.29 3.85 6.27
C SER A 405 34.68 5.09 5.48
N ALA A 406 33.93 5.43 4.43
CA ALA A 406 34.11 6.63 3.62
C ALA A 406 33.93 7.90 4.46
N ASP A 407 32.90 7.98 5.31
CA ASP A 407 32.69 9.11 6.22
C ASP A 407 33.82 9.26 7.25
N LYS A 408 34.34 8.13 7.76
CA LYS A 408 35.48 8.14 8.69
C LYS A 408 36.76 8.60 8.00
N ALA A 409 37.01 8.14 6.77
CA ALA A 409 38.15 8.55 5.95
C ALA A 409 38.05 10.05 5.60
N GLY A 410 36.89 10.53 5.15
CA GLY A 410 36.66 11.94 4.87
C GLY A 410 36.86 12.84 6.10
N ARG A 411 36.37 12.42 7.28
CA ARG A 411 36.64 13.13 8.56
C ARG A 411 38.11 13.13 8.96
N ARG A 412 38.89 12.10 8.59
CA ARG A 412 40.33 12.05 8.86
C ARG A 412 41.10 12.94 7.87
N ALA A 413 40.72 12.94 6.59
CA ALA A 413 41.29 13.81 5.57
C ALA A 413 41.08 15.30 5.92
N ARG A 414 39.86 15.71 6.30
CA ARG A 414 39.58 17.09 6.75
C ARG A 414 40.35 17.48 8.01
N ARG A 415 40.65 16.53 8.90
CA ARG A 415 41.49 16.80 10.06
C ARG A 415 42.95 17.02 9.66
N LEU A 416 43.47 16.24 8.71
CA LEU A 416 44.82 16.44 8.18
C LEU A 416 44.97 17.80 7.49
N ASP A 417 43.94 18.22 6.74
CA ASP A 417 43.91 19.53 6.07
C ASP A 417 43.88 20.70 7.07
N ASN A 418 43.40 20.45 8.29
CA ASN A 418 43.34 21.42 9.39
C ASN A 418 44.56 21.38 10.33
N PHE A 419 45.50 20.44 10.16
CA PHE A 419 46.76 20.43 10.91
C PHE A 419 47.82 21.21 10.12
N ASP A 420 47.95 22.48 10.50
CA ASP A 420 49.09 23.41 10.39
C ASP A 420 50.22 23.13 9.37
N PHE A 421 50.31 24.03 8.39
CA PHE A 421 51.53 24.43 7.70
C PHE A 421 52.34 25.51 8.48
N GLU A 422 52.26 25.55 9.83
CA GLU A 422 52.98 26.56 10.63
C GLU A 422 54.06 26.03 11.60
N GLU A 423 54.31 24.72 11.70
CA GLU A 423 55.27 24.18 12.68
C GLU A 423 56.56 23.57 12.07
N ILE A 424 57.21 24.30 11.14
CA ILE A 424 58.61 24.06 10.76
C ILE A 424 59.40 25.39 10.81
N ALA A 425 59.41 26.03 11.97
CA ALA A 425 60.46 26.99 12.32
C ALA A 425 61.26 26.40 13.49
N GLN A 426 62.38 25.76 13.17
CA GLN A 426 63.34 25.25 14.17
C GLN A 426 63.95 26.41 14.96
N PRO A 427 63.96 26.39 16.30
CA PRO A 427 64.94 27.13 17.06
C PRO A 427 66.21 26.28 17.21
N GLU A 428 67.36 26.89 16.94
CA GLU A 428 68.67 26.33 17.24
C GLU A 428 68.78 25.99 18.74
N ASP A 429 69.24 24.78 19.07
CA ASP A 429 69.78 24.52 20.41
C ASP A 429 71.09 23.75 20.33
N ASN A 430 72.09 24.39 20.92
CA ASN A 430 73.51 24.14 20.84
C ASN A 430 73.87 23.14 21.96
N LYS A 431 74.08 21.86 21.63
CA LYS A 431 74.59 20.87 22.59
C LYS A 431 75.91 20.27 22.14
N VAL A 432 76.97 20.86 22.69
CA VAL A 432 78.35 20.36 22.71
C VAL A 432 78.39 18.94 23.28
N VAL A 433 78.97 18.01 22.53
CA VAL A 433 79.22 16.61 22.96
C VAL A 433 80.68 16.47 23.39
N PRO A 434 80.99 15.99 24.61
CA PRO A 434 82.37 15.70 24.99
C PRO A 434 82.80 14.31 24.51
N LEU A 435 83.99 14.25 23.90
CA LEU A 435 84.65 13.03 23.43
C LEU A 435 85.07 12.14 24.60
N SER A 436 84.66 10.88 24.56
CA SER A 436 85.25 9.79 25.34
C SER A 436 85.99 8.82 24.42
N LYS A 437 87.32 8.79 24.53
CA LYS A 437 88.18 7.63 24.22
C LYS A 437 87.92 6.56 25.28
N PRO A 438 88.04 5.24 25.03
CA PRO A 438 89.32 4.56 24.75
C PRO A 438 89.12 3.32 23.82
N GLU A 439 89.99 2.35 23.59
CA GLU A 439 91.18 1.82 24.28
C GLU A 439 91.95 0.96 23.25
N SER A 440 93.24 0.76 23.54
CA SER A 440 94.34 0.18 22.74
C SER A 440 94.09 -1.10 21.95
#